data_AF-A0A7Y5FZV9-F1
#
_entry.id   AF-A0A7Y5FZV9-F1
#
_cell.length_a   1.000
_cell.length_b   1.000
_cell.length_c   1.000
_cell.angle_alpha   90.00
_cell.angle_beta   90.00
_cell.angle_gamma   90.00
#
_symmetry.space_group_name_H-M   'P 1'
#
loop_
_entity.id
_entity.type
_entity.pdbx_description
1 polymer ?
#
loop_
_entity_poly.entity_id
_entity_poly.type
_entity_poly.pdbx_seq_one_letter_code
_entity_poly.pdbx_strand_id
1 'polypeptide(L)'
;MTLLGFAASGKRATPALASTPSLAAVAANHASAAADSARIDFNKDVHQIVSLCQPCHFKGGKMYAQFPFDDPETIRKLGTHLFSRIKGEKEQAVLRAYLAQKADSTQHASSGEAHEVVRY
;
A
#
# COMPACT_ATOMS: atom_id res chain seq x y z
N MET A 1 -8.96 -76.35 -27.06
CA MET A 1 -9.03 -75.56 -28.31
C MET A 1 -10.06 -74.48 -28.10
N THR A 2 -9.63 -73.22 -28.07
CA THR A 2 -10.31 -71.96 -28.51
C THR A 2 -9.51 -70.79 -27.92
N LEU A 3 -8.85 -70.06 -28.82
CA LEU A 3 -8.18 -68.76 -28.61
C LEU A 3 -9.22 -67.64 -28.50
N LEU A 4 -8.85 -66.53 -27.85
CA LEU A 4 -9.28 -65.11 -28.01
C LEU A 4 -9.01 -64.43 -26.65
N GLY A 5 -8.04 -63.54 -26.43
CA GLY A 5 -7.57 -62.42 -27.23
C GLY A 5 -8.19 -61.12 -26.68
N PHE A 6 -7.45 -60.30 -25.91
CA PHE A 6 -7.83 -58.90 -25.66
C PHE A 6 -6.60 -57.99 -25.51
N ALA A 7 -6.70 -56.85 -26.19
CA ALA A 7 -5.63 -55.94 -26.58
C ALA A 7 -5.28 -54.90 -25.50
N ALA A 8 -4.01 -54.48 -25.52
CA ALA A 8 -3.48 -53.33 -24.81
C ALA A 8 -3.92 -52.01 -25.47
N SER A 9 -4.21 -50.98 -24.67
CA SER A 9 -4.29 -49.60 -25.17
C SER A 9 -3.90 -48.60 -24.08
N GLY A 10 -2.62 -48.20 -24.07
CA GLY A 10 -2.11 -47.10 -23.27
C GLY A 10 -2.61 -45.75 -23.80
N LYS A 11 -3.15 -44.90 -22.91
CA LYS A 11 -3.48 -43.51 -23.21
C LYS A 11 -2.30 -42.62 -22.82
N ARG A 12 -1.73 -41.96 -23.82
CA ARG A 12 -0.62 -41.02 -23.73
C ARG A 12 -1.13 -39.69 -23.17
N ALA A 13 -0.50 -39.19 -22.11
CA ALA A 13 -0.77 -37.88 -21.54
C ALA A 13 -0.29 -36.76 -22.48
N THR A 14 -1.13 -35.75 -22.66
CA THR A 14 -0.83 -34.49 -23.38
C THR A 14 0.01 -33.56 -22.50
N PRO A 15 1.07 -32.92 -23.01
CA PRO A 15 1.73 -31.84 -22.29
C PRO A 15 0.86 -30.58 -22.34
N ALA A 16 0.56 -30.01 -21.16
CA ALA A 16 -0.06 -28.70 -21.05
C ALA A 16 0.90 -27.64 -21.58
N LEU A 17 0.41 -26.85 -22.54
CA LEU A 17 1.07 -25.64 -23.02
C LEU A 17 1.24 -24.68 -21.85
N ALA A 18 2.49 -24.42 -21.47
CA ALA A 18 2.85 -23.36 -20.55
C ALA A 18 2.51 -22.02 -21.20
N SER A 19 1.56 -21.29 -20.62
CA SER A 19 1.27 -19.91 -20.95
C SER A 19 2.47 -19.04 -20.55
N THR A 20 3.29 -18.66 -21.51
CA THR A 20 4.30 -17.62 -21.32
C THR A 20 3.59 -16.27 -21.12
N PRO A 21 3.77 -15.58 -19.98
CA PRO A 21 3.21 -14.25 -19.81
C PRO A 21 3.82 -13.29 -20.84
N SER A 22 2.97 -12.49 -21.47
CA SER A 22 3.37 -11.45 -22.42
C SER A 22 4.28 -10.42 -21.73
N LEU A 23 5.39 -10.05 -22.39
CA LEU A 23 6.36 -9.05 -21.90
C LEU A 23 5.70 -7.70 -21.54
N ALA A 24 4.58 -7.36 -22.18
CA ALA A 24 3.80 -6.17 -21.85
C ALA A 24 3.17 -6.20 -20.45
N ALA A 25 2.73 -7.37 -19.97
CA ALA A 25 2.17 -7.53 -18.63
C ALA A 25 3.26 -7.47 -17.53
N VAL A 26 4.47 -7.93 -17.84
CA VAL A 26 5.62 -7.85 -16.93
C VAL A 26 6.10 -6.40 -16.76
N ALA A 27 6.12 -5.62 -17.86
CA ALA A 27 6.49 -4.21 -17.82
C ALA A 27 5.47 -3.34 -17.05
N ALA A 28 4.17 -3.61 -17.18
CA ALA A 28 3.14 -2.91 -16.43
C ALA A 28 3.23 -3.13 -14.91
N ASN A 29 3.56 -4.36 -14.48
CA ASN A 29 3.78 -4.67 -13.06
C ASN A 29 5.04 -3.98 -12.49
N HIS A 30 6.12 -3.89 -13.26
CA HIS A 30 7.33 -3.18 -12.82
C HIS A 30 7.11 -1.66 -12.73
N ALA A 31 6.38 -1.07 -13.68
CA ALA A 31 6.05 0.35 -13.65
C ALA A 31 5.17 0.71 -12.44
N SER A 32 4.20 -0.15 -12.09
CA SER A 32 3.35 0.06 -10.92
C SER A 32 4.12 -0.11 -9.61
N ALA A 33 5.00 -1.11 -9.51
CA ALA A 33 5.84 -1.32 -8.31
C ALA A 33 6.87 -0.19 -8.11
N ALA A 34 7.43 0.36 -9.21
CA ALA A 34 8.36 1.49 -9.15
C ALA A 34 7.66 2.81 -8.75
N ALA A 35 6.42 3.02 -9.20
CA ALA A 35 5.61 4.17 -8.78
C ALA A 35 5.23 4.09 -7.29
N ASP A 36 4.95 2.88 -6.78
CA ASP A 36 4.66 2.65 -5.35
C ASP A 36 5.90 2.89 -4.47
N SER A 37 7.08 2.47 -4.95
CA SER A 37 8.37 2.66 -4.27
C SER A 37 8.78 4.14 -4.13
N ALA A 38 8.23 5.02 -4.96
CA ALA A 38 8.49 6.46 -4.91
C ALA A 38 7.55 7.22 -3.95
N ARG A 39 6.48 6.58 -3.48
CA ARG A 39 5.49 7.19 -2.60
C ARG A 39 6.01 7.15 -1.15
N ILE A 40 6.07 8.32 -0.49
CA ILE A 40 6.40 8.37 0.94
C ILE A 40 5.21 7.85 1.73
N ASP A 41 5.43 6.83 2.54
CA ASP A 41 4.44 6.24 3.43
C ASP A 41 4.41 6.95 4.78
N PHE A 42 3.22 7.24 5.28
CA PHE A 42 3.09 7.97 6.54
C PHE A 42 3.65 7.19 7.73
N ASN A 43 3.32 5.91 7.88
CA ASN A 43 3.68 5.14 9.07
C ASN A 43 5.17 4.76 9.10
N LYS A 44 5.74 4.50 7.92
CA LYS A 44 7.14 4.10 7.77
C LYS A 44 8.09 5.29 7.82
N ASP A 45 7.78 6.34 7.06
CA ASP A 45 8.74 7.41 6.79
C ASP A 45 8.47 8.66 7.62
N VAL A 46 7.20 9.04 7.81
CA VAL A 46 6.84 10.33 8.44
C VAL A 46 6.64 10.20 9.94
N HIS A 47 5.93 9.17 10.39
CA HIS A 47 5.54 8.99 11.79
C HIS A 47 6.77 8.96 12.72
N GLN A 48 7.85 8.29 12.30
CA GLN A 48 9.09 8.22 13.08
C GLN A 48 9.82 9.56 13.21
N ILE A 49 9.63 10.48 12.25
CA ILE A 49 10.25 11.81 12.30
C ILE A 49 9.49 12.69 13.31
N VAL A 50 8.16 12.67 13.25
CA VAL A 50 7.31 13.54 14.08
C VAL A 50 7.17 13.04 15.51
N SER A 51 7.35 11.74 15.75
CA SER A 51 7.29 11.13 17.09
C SER A 51 8.39 11.62 18.03
N LEU A 52 9.52 12.09 17.49
CA LEU A 52 10.65 12.61 18.27
C LEU A 52 10.39 14.04 18.81
N CYS A 53 9.34 14.72 18.36
CA CYS A 53 9.04 16.08 18.79
C CYS A 53 8.31 16.11 20.15
N GLN A 54 9.05 16.27 21.24
CA GLN A 54 8.52 16.49 22.58
C GLN A 54 8.26 17.99 22.85
N PRO A 55 7.19 18.39 23.57
CA PRO A 55 6.18 17.55 24.22
C PRO A 55 4.92 17.37 23.34
N CYS A 56 5.05 17.15 22.03
CA CYS A 56 3.87 17.12 21.15
C CYS A 56 3.24 15.72 21.01
N HIS A 57 4.03 14.65 21.16
CA HIS A 57 3.62 13.27 20.84
C HIS A 57 3.20 12.39 22.04
N PHE A 58 2.84 12.98 23.18
CA PHE A 58 2.42 12.19 24.34
C PHE A 58 0.89 12.03 24.36
N LYS A 59 0.41 10.78 24.32
CA LYS A 59 -1.02 10.48 24.49
C LYS A 59 -1.51 11.03 25.83
N GLY A 60 -2.64 11.73 25.80
CA GLY A 60 -3.18 12.44 26.96
C GLY A 60 -2.60 13.84 27.19
N GLY A 61 -1.73 14.30 26.30
CA GLY A 61 -1.20 15.66 26.37
C GLY A 61 -2.09 16.74 25.82
N LYS A 62 -1.93 17.96 26.37
CA LYS A 62 -2.66 19.15 25.90
C LYS A 62 -2.42 19.38 24.40
N MET A 63 -1.17 19.24 23.95
CA MET A 63 -0.85 19.40 22.54
C MET A 63 -1.39 18.27 21.67
N TYR A 64 -1.27 17.02 22.13
CA TYR A 64 -1.80 15.85 21.43
C TYR A 64 -3.33 15.90 21.26
N ALA A 65 -4.06 16.40 22.26
CA ALA A 65 -5.50 16.59 22.19
C ALA A 65 -5.93 17.60 21.11
N GLN A 66 -5.07 18.57 20.78
CA GLN A 66 -5.34 19.57 19.73
C GLN A 66 -4.81 19.14 18.36
N PHE A 67 -3.69 18.41 18.36
CA PHE A 67 -2.99 17.96 17.17
C PHE A 67 -2.51 16.52 17.40
N PRO A 68 -3.30 15.51 17.01
CA PRO A 68 -2.86 14.12 17.06
C PRO A 68 -1.84 13.88 15.93
N PHE A 69 -0.55 13.83 16.27
CA PHE A 69 0.55 13.74 15.29
C PHE A 69 0.71 12.35 14.66
N ASP A 70 0.03 11.35 15.21
CA ASP A 70 -0.21 10.02 14.67
C ASP A 70 -1.29 10.01 13.57
N ASP A 71 -1.98 11.13 13.35
CA ASP A 71 -2.89 11.31 12.22
C ASP A 71 -2.17 11.98 11.04
N PRO A 72 -2.16 11.38 9.83
CA PRO A 72 -1.62 11.99 8.63
C PRO A 72 -2.27 13.34 8.28
N GLU A 73 -3.54 13.56 8.61
CA GLU A 73 -4.22 14.84 8.37
C GLU A 73 -3.63 15.97 9.21
N THR A 74 -3.28 15.69 10.46
CA THR A 74 -2.61 16.67 11.33
C THR A 74 -1.29 17.14 10.72
N ILE A 75 -0.50 16.21 10.17
CA ILE A 75 0.78 16.55 9.54
C ILE A 75 0.56 17.40 8.29
N ARG A 76 -0.44 17.08 7.46
CA ARG A 76 -0.79 17.90 6.29
C ARG A 76 -1.28 19.29 6.69
N LYS A 77 -2.11 19.38 7.73
CA LYS A 77 -2.64 20.65 8.25
C LYS A 77 -1.53 21.55 8.80
N LEU A 78 -0.55 20.99 9.50
CA LEU A 78 0.58 21.74 10.02
C LEU A 78 1.59 22.12 8.93
N GLY A 79 1.79 21.24 7.93
CA GLY A 79 2.63 21.50 6.78
C GLY A 79 4.05 21.93 7.17
N THR A 80 4.49 23.05 6.61
CA THR A 80 5.86 23.57 6.83
C THR A 80 6.10 24.13 8.22
N HIS A 81 5.06 24.35 9.05
CA HIS A 81 5.26 24.76 10.45
C HIS A 81 6.07 23.73 11.24
N LEU A 82 6.03 22.45 10.83
CA LEU A 82 6.84 21.38 11.40
C LEU A 82 8.35 21.66 11.30
N PHE A 83 8.79 22.40 10.28
CA PHE A 83 10.22 22.73 10.06
C PHE A 83 10.76 23.74 11.08
N SER A 84 9.87 24.40 11.83
CA SER A 84 10.28 25.19 12.98
C SER A 84 10.86 24.32 14.10
N ARG A 85 10.45 23.05 14.20
CA ARG A 85 10.89 22.08 15.21
C ARG A 85 11.85 21.03 14.64
N ILE A 86 11.60 20.55 13.43
CA ILE A 86 12.40 19.53 12.75
C ILE A 86 13.44 20.24 11.88
N LYS A 87 14.68 20.30 12.33
CA LYS A 87 15.76 21.07 11.69
C LYS A 87 16.66 20.26 10.76
N GLY A 88 16.62 18.93 10.85
CA GLY A 88 17.42 18.07 10.00
C GLY A 88 16.93 18.12 8.55
N GLU A 89 17.86 18.31 7.62
CA GLU A 89 17.53 18.50 6.21
C GLU A 89 16.97 17.23 5.57
N LYS A 90 17.45 16.06 6.01
CA LYS A 90 16.96 14.76 5.53
C LYS A 90 15.49 14.57 5.89
N GLU A 91 15.15 14.88 7.14
CA GLU A 91 13.81 14.78 7.69
C GLU A 91 12.86 15.79 7.02
N GLN A 92 13.32 17.03 6.82
CA GLN A 92 12.54 18.03 6.09
C GLN A 92 12.32 17.63 4.63
N ALA A 93 13.30 17.02 3.97
CA ALA A 93 13.14 16.55 2.59
C ALA A 93 12.04 15.49 2.49
N VAL A 94 12.01 14.52 3.41
CA VAL A 94 10.94 13.49 3.48
C VAL A 94 9.58 14.15 3.73
N LEU A 95 9.49 15.09 4.67
CA LEU A 95 8.24 15.81 4.95
C LEU A 95 7.78 16.65 3.77
N ARG A 96 8.68 17.35 3.05
CA ARG A 96 8.33 18.09 1.83
C ARG A 96 7.79 17.16 0.76
N ALA A 97 8.45 16.02 0.54
CA ALA A 97 7.99 15.02 -0.42
C ALA A 97 6.62 14.44 -0.04
N TYR A 98 6.39 14.18 1.25
CA TYR A 98 5.09 13.73 1.76
C TYR A 98 3.99 14.79 1.60
N LEU A 99 4.26 16.05 1.93
CA LEU A 99 3.30 17.16 1.81
C LEU A 99 2.98 17.52 0.35
N ALA A 100 3.92 17.27 -0.57
CA ALA A 100 3.70 17.48 -2.00
C ALA A 100 2.84 16.39 -2.65
N GLN A 101 2.73 15.21 -2.01
CA GLN A 101 1.76 14.21 -2.46
C GLN A 101 0.36 14.73 -2.20
N LYS A 102 -0.47 14.72 -3.25
CA LYS A 102 -1.90 14.96 -3.09
C LYS A 102 -2.43 13.94 -2.08
N ALA A 103 -3.28 14.39 -1.17
CA ALA A 103 -4.06 13.47 -0.35
C ALA A 103 -4.91 12.65 -1.32
N ASP A 104 -4.43 11.48 -1.75
CA ASP A 104 -5.29 10.46 -2.32
C ASP A 104 -6.22 10.06 -1.18
N SER A 105 -7.38 10.72 -1.13
CA SER A 105 -8.46 10.51 -0.20
C SER A 105 -9.13 9.14 -0.37
N THR A 106 -8.40 8.13 -0.84
CA THR A 106 -8.94 6.80 -1.12
C THR A 106 -7.84 5.74 -0.96
N GLN A 107 -7.37 5.54 0.27
CA GLN A 107 -6.76 4.26 0.66
C GLN A 107 -7.35 3.77 1.99
N HIS A 108 -8.68 3.79 2.13
CA HIS A 108 -9.43 2.91 3.03
C HIS A 108 -10.96 2.95 2.77
N ALA A 109 -11.39 2.67 1.54
CA ALA A 109 -12.81 2.45 1.25
C ALA A 109 -12.99 1.49 0.07
N SER A 110 -12.52 0.25 0.20
CA SER A 110 -12.94 -0.85 -0.69
C SER A 110 -12.66 -2.22 -0.07
N SER A 111 -13.47 -2.58 0.93
CA SER A 111 -14.04 -3.94 0.93
C SER A 111 -15.55 -3.74 0.95
N GLY A 112 -16.10 -3.58 -0.26
CA GLY A 112 -17.54 -3.60 -0.45
C GLY A 112 -18.04 -5.01 -0.18
N GLU A 113 -18.80 -5.20 0.89
CA GLU A 113 -19.83 -6.23 0.94
C GLU A 113 -21.17 -5.50 0.97
N ALA A 114 -21.74 -5.31 -0.21
CA ALA A 114 -23.15 -4.93 -0.34
C ALA A 114 -23.98 -6.16 0.03
N HIS A 115 -24.37 -6.29 1.29
CA HIS A 115 -25.41 -7.24 1.67
C HIS A 115 -26.77 -6.64 1.30
N GLU A 116 -27.24 -7.14 0.16
CA GLU A 116 -28.59 -7.14 -0.39
C GLU A 116 -29.72 -6.59 0.51
N VAL A 117 -30.34 -5.51 0.05
CA VAL A 117 -31.61 -4.99 0.57
C VAL A 117 -32.75 -5.86 0.01
N VAL A 118 -33.22 -6.82 0.82
CA VAL A 118 -34.49 -7.51 0.57
C VAL A 118 -35.62 -6.50 0.80
N ARG A 119 -36.31 -6.16 -0.29
CA ARG A 119 -37.58 -5.45 -0.27
C ARG A 119 -38.69 -6.41 0.13
N TYR A 120 -39.54 -5.99 1.05
CA TYR A 120 -40.92 -6.46 1.20
C TYR A 120 -41.84 -5.25 1.19
#